data_AF-A0A800LTN9-F1
#
_entry.id   AF-A0A800LTN9-F1
#
_cell.length_a   1.000
_cell.length_b   1.000
_cell.length_c   1.000
_cell.angle_alpha   90.00
_cell.angle_beta   90.00
_cell.angle_gamma   90.00
#
_symmetry.space_group_name_H-M   'P 1'
#
loop_
_entity.id
_entity.type
_entity.pdbx_description
1 polymer ?
#
loop_
_entity_poly.entity_id
_entity_poly.type
_entity_poly.pdbx_seq_one_letter_code
_entity_poly.pdbx_strand_id
1 'polypeptide(L)'
;MSIKKKYDIFGVGAALVDTEILVTDDFLAQHDIGKGLMTLVDEERQDYLIKALNSHTAHKKKACGGSACNSIVAASSFGSETF
;
A
#
# COMPACT_ATOMS: atom_id res chain seq x y z
N MET A 1 -18.64 -9.32 37.31
CA MET A 1 -17.70 -8.23 36.95
C MET A 1 -17.12 -8.59 35.59
N SER A 2 -17.41 -7.83 34.54
CA SER A 2 -16.92 -8.14 33.19
C SER A 2 -15.51 -7.60 33.02
N ILE A 3 -14.60 -8.41 32.47
CA ILE A 3 -13.23 -7.97 32.16
C ILE A 3 -13.31 -7.03 30.95
N LYS A 4 -12.98 -5.74 31.14
CA LYS A 4 -12.83 -4.81 30.01
C LYS A 4 -11.65 -5.31 29.15
N LYS A 5 -11.90 -5.56 27.87
CA LYS A 5 -10.82 -5.85 26.91
C LYS A 5 -9.97 -4.60 26.73
N LYS A 6 -8.65 -4.77 26.58
CA LYS A 6 -7.71 -3.66 26.39
C LYS A 6 -7.83 -3.00 25.01
N TYR A 7 -8.25 -3.78 24.02
CA TYR A 7 -8.40 -3.36 22.63
C TYR A 7 -9.72 -3.89 22.09
N ASP A 8 -10.36 -3.11 21.23
CA ASP A 8 -11.52 -3.50 20.44
C ASP A 8 -11.06 -4.29 19.20
N ILE A 9 -9.92 -3.93 18.61
CA ILE A 9 -9.38 -4.52 17.38
C ILE A 9 -7.87 -4.69 17.50
N PHE A 10 -7.37 -5.82 16.99
CA PHE A 10 -5.95 -6.10 16.83
C PHE A 10 -5.67 -6.43 15.36
N GLY A 11 -4.71 -5.75 14.74
CA GLY A 11 -4.33 -5.95 13.34
C GLY A 11 -3.02 -6.70 13.17
N VAL A 12 -2.97 -7.56 12.15
CA VAL A 12 -1.71 -8.17 11.68
C VAL A 12 -1.63 -7.99 10.17
N GLY A 13 -0.50 -7.49 9.69
CA GLY A 13 -0.27 -7.30 8.27
C GLY A 13 1.19 -7.08 7.92
N ALA A 14 1.47 -7.06 6.63
CA ALA A 14 2.79 -6.75 6.12
C ALA A 14 3.11 -5.26 6.32
N ALA A 15 4.31 -4.97 6.79
CA ALA A 15 4.83 -3.60 6.85
C ALA A 15 5.21 -3.16 5.43
N LEU A 16 4.36 -2.36 4.80
CA LEU A 16 4.53 -1.90 3.42
C LEU A 16 4.66 -0.38 3.36
N VAL A 17 5.37 0.10 2.34
CA VAL A 17 5.49 1.52 2.00
C VAL A 17 4.89 1.71 0.63
N ASP A 18 3.84 2.52 0.55
CA ASP A 18 3.21 2.84 -0.71
C ASP A 18 4.02 3.93 -1.43
N THR A 19 4.32 3.69 -2.70
CA THR A 19 4.96 4.66 -3.59
C THR A 19 3.99 4.99 -4.72
N GLU A 20 3.40 6.17 -4.65
CA GLU A 20 2.43 6.68 -5.63
C GLU A 20 3.18 7.45 -6.71
N ILE A 21 2.98 7.09 -7.98
CA ILE A 21 3.58 7.73 -9.15
C ILE A 21 2.50 7.90 -10.22
N LEU A 22 2.42 9.09 -10.81
CA LEU A 22 1.52 9.33 -11.93
C LEU A 22 2.15 8.82 -13.23
N VAL A 23 1.44 7.95 -13.95
CA VAL A 23 1.88 7.37 -15.23
C VAL A 23 0.76 7.47 -16.26
N THR A 24 1.11 7.35 -17.54
CA THR A 24 0.13 7.30 -18.64
C THR A 24 -0.41 5.89 -18.84
N ASP A 25 -1.55 5.75 -19.53
CA ASP A 25 -2.07 4.43 -19.91
C ASP A 25 -1.11 3.70 -20.88
N ASP A 26 -0.38 4.45 -21.72
CA ASP A 26 0.66 3.90 -22.59
C ASP A 26 1.81 3.27 -21.80
N PHE A 27 2.22 3.87 -20.67
CA PHE A 27 3.21 3.28 -19.78
C PHE A 27 2.73 1.94 -19.23
N LEU A 28 1.47 1.86 -18.80
CA LEU A 28 0.89 0.62 -18.29
C LEU A 28 0.91 -0.48 -19.37
N ALA A 29 0.50 -0.15 -20.60
CA ALA A 29 0.51 -1.09 -21.72
C ALA A 29 1.94 -1.53 -22.10
N GLN A 30 2.89 -0.60 -22.21
CA GLN A 30 4.28 -0.87 -22.56
C GLN A 30 4.95 -1.81 -21.54
N HIS A 31 4.59 -1.66 -20.27
CA HIS A 31 5.18 -2.45 -19.20
C HIS A 31 4.33 -3.64 -18.78
N ASP A 32 3.26 -4.02 -19.49
CA ASP A 32 2.38 -5.15 -19.14
C ASP A 32 1.81 -5.06 -17.72
N ILE A 33 1.19 -3.92 -17.41
CA ILE A 33 0.51 -3.65 -16.14
C ILE A 33 -0.98 -3.50 -16.41
N GLY A 34 -1.78 -4.41 -15.87
CA GLY A 34 -3.24 -4.30 -15.94
C GLY A 34 -3.78 -3.16 -15.06
N LYS A 35 -4.54 -2.24 -15.67
CA LYS A 35 -5.12 -1.09 -14.97
C LYS A 35 -6.15 -1.55 -13.92
N GLY A 36 -6.02 -1.03 -12.69
CA GLY A 36 -6.93 -1.34 -11.59
C GLY A 36 -6.70 -2.72 -10.94
N LEU A 37 -5.59 -3.38 -11.26
CA LEU A 37 -5.21 -4.66 -10.67
C LEU A 37 -4.13 -4.48 -9.59
N MET A 38 -4.07 -5.45 -8.67
CA MET A 38 -2.97 -5.61 -7.74
C MET A 38 -2.24 -6.91 -8.08
N THR A 39 -0.97 -6.80 -8.42
CA THR A 39 -0.15 -7.94 -8.85
C THR A 39 1.04 -8.09 -7.93
N LEU A 40 1.18 -9.26 -7.29
CA LEU A 40 2.43 -9.65 -6.66
C LEU A 40 3.42 -10.01 -7.76
N VAL A 41 4.63 -9.46 -7.67
CA VAL A 41 5.71 -9.67 -8.63
C VAL A 41 6.93 -10.20 -7.89
N ASP A 42 7.77 -10.94 -8.61
CA ASP A 42 9.09 -11.32 -8.11
C ASP A 42 10.06 -10.12 -8.11
N GLU A 43 11.25 -10.33 -7.54
CA GLU A 43 12.29 -9.32 -7.38
C GLU A 43 12.78 -8.77 -8.73
N GLU A 44 12.98 -9.63 -9.74
CA GLU A 44 13.46 -9.21 -11.06
C GLU A 44 12.48 -8.24 -11.73
N ARG A 45 11.19 -8.59 -11.68
CA ARG A 45 10.12 -7.75 -12.22
C ARG A 45 9.95 -6.46 -11.43
N GLN A 46 10.05 -6.51 -10.09
CA GLN A 46 10.00 -5.32 -9.25
C GLN A 46 11.12 -4.34 -9.62
N ASP A 47 12.35 -4.82 -9.75
CA ASP A 47 13.52 -4.01 -10.11
C ASP A 47 13.39 -3.37 -11.48
N TYR A 48 12.91 -4.13 -12.47
CA TYR A 48 12.62 -3.63 -13.80
C TYR A 48 11.63 -2.45 -13.76
N LEU A 49 10.52 -2.60 -13.04
CA LEU A 49 9.49 -1.58 -12.93
C LEU A 49 9.99 -0.34 -12.17
N ILE A 50 10.73 -0.51 -11.08
CA ILE A 50 11.33 0.61 -10.33
C ILE A 50 12.27 1.42 -11.22
N LYS A 51 13.11 0.75 -12.04
CA LYS A 51 14.00 1.43 -12.99
C LYS A 51 13.23 2.19 -14.06
N ALA A 52 12.18 1.59 -14.62
CA ALA A 52 11.30 2.26 -15.58
C ALA A 52 10.63 3.51 -14.99
N LEU A 53 10.16 3.41 -13.74
CA LEU A 53 9.51 4.49 -12.99
C LEU A 53 10.48 5.61 -12.57
N ASN A 54 11.78 5.36 -12.42
CA ASN A 54 12.75 6.41 -12.08
C ASN A 54 12.89 7.49 -13.16
N SER A 55 12.46 7.21 -14.40
CA SER A 55 12.34 8.23 -15.45
C SER A 55 11.19 9.21 -15.20
N HIS A 56 10.23 8.84 -14.34
CA HIS A 56 9.06 9.63 -13.96
C HIS A 56 9.38 10.41 -12.67
N THR A 57 10.03 11.56 -12.81
CA THR A 57 10.42 12.42 -11.68
C THR A 57 9.28 13.32 -11.19
N ALA A 58 8.19 13.42 -11.95
CA ALA A 58 7.03 14.22 -11.58
C ALA A 58 6.12 13.45 -10.61
N HIS A 59 5.98 13.97 -9.38
CA HIS A 59 4.97 13.55 -8.39
C HIS A 59 5.12 12.14 -7.80
N LYS A 60 6.31 11.82 -7.26
CA LYS A 60 6.49 10.66 -6.38
C LYS A 60 6.07 11.00 -4.95
N LYS A 61 5.00 10.37 -4.45
CA LYS A 61 4.59 10.45 -3.04
C LYS A 61 4.86 9.13 -2.35
N LYS A 62 5.34 9.20 -1.10
CA LYS A 62 5.51 8.04 -0.22
C LYS A 62 4.54 8.14 0.95
N ALA A 63 3.90 7.04 1.28
CA ALA A 63 2.99 6.93 2.42
C ALA A 63 3.17 5.58 3.13
N CYS A 64 2.65 5.48 4.36
CA CYS A 64 2.49 4.18 5.00
C CYS A 64 1.47 3.36 4.19
N GLY A 65 1.83 2.11 3.90
CA GLY A 65 0.99 1.19 3.14
C GLY A 65 0.51 0.02 3.97
N GLY A 66 -0.14 -0.92 3.28
CA GLY A 66 -0.65 -2.15 3.86
C GLY A 66 -2.13 -2.05 4.22
N SER A 67 -2.93 -2.98 3.70
CA SER A 67 -4.38 -3.00 3.90
C SER A 67 -4.78 -3.08 5.38
N ALA A 68 -4.17 -4.00 6.13
CA ALA A 68 -4.43 -4.14 7.56
C ALA A 68 -4.03 -2.88 8.35
N CYS A 69 -2.85 -2.31 8.06
CA CYS A 69 -2.40 -1.06 8.68
C CYS A 69 -3.42 0.08 8.44
N ASN A 70 -3.81 0.28 7.19
CA ASN A 70 -4.77 1.32 6.82
C ASN A 70 -6.14 1.13 7.49
N SER A 71 -6.62 -0.12 7.61
CA SER A 71 -7.87 -0.42 8.32
C SER A 71 -7.79 -0.12 9.83
N ILE A 72 -6.69 -0.48 10.50
CA ILE A 72 -6.50 -0.22 11.93
C ILE A 72 -6.40 1.27 12.22
N VAL A 73 -5.63 2.00 11.41
CA VAL A 73 -5.52 3.46 11.51
C VAL A 73 -6.87 4.14 11.31
N ALA A 74 -7.66 3.69 10.32
CA ALA A 74 -9.01 4.20 10.11
C ALA A 74 -9.93 3.90 11.31
N ALA A 75 -9.95 2.67 11.82
CA ALA A 75 -10.76 2.31 12.98
C ALA A 75 -10.38 3.11 14.24
N SER A 76 -9.08 3.32 14.48
CA SER A 76 -8.59 4.20 15.54
C SER A 76 -9.08 5.64 15.35
N SER A 77 -9.08 6.14 14.12
CA SER A 77 -9.57 7.49 13.79
C SER A 77 -11.08 7.64 14.01
N PHE A 78 -11.83 6.53 13.97
CA PHE A 78 -13.25 6.47 14.31
C PHE A 78 -13.53 6.12 15.78
N GLY A 79 -12.50 6.06 16.63
CA GLY A 79 -12.64 5.96 18.09
C GLY A 79 -12.51 4.56 18.69
N SER A 80 -12.10 3.55 17.92
CA SER A 80 -11.79 2.22 18.48
C SER A 80 -10.44 2.22 19.21
N GLU A 81 -10.34 1.51 20.35
CA GLU A 81 -9.06 1.21 20.99
C GLU A 81 -8.37 0.09 20.19
N THR A 82 -7.30 0.40 19.44
CA THR A 82 -6.63 -0.55 18.51
C THR A 82 -5.16 -0.81 18.83
N PHE A 83 -4.62 -1.92 18.30
CA PHE A 83 -3.19 -2.28 18.29
C PHE A 83 -2.80 -2.84 16.92
#